data_AF-A0AAQ6ITE7-F1
#
_entry.id   AF-A0AAQ6ITE7-F1
#
_cell.length_a   1.000
_cell.length_b   1.000
_cell.length_c   1.000
_cell.angle_alpha   90.00
_cell.angle_beta   90.00
_cell.angle_gamma   90.00
#
_symmetry.space_group_name_H-M   'P 1'
#
loop_
_entity.id
_entity.type
_entity.pdbx_description
1 polymer ?
#
loop_
_entity_poly.entity_id
_entity_poly.type
_entity_poly.pdbx_seq_one_letter_code
_entity_poly.pdbx_strand_id
1 'polypeptide(L)'
;MCHIPVFCWITATVLEHMLTTEQRGELPKTLTDLYSHFLLVQTKRKKNKYDEGHETSPQELTEADREVLLKLGRLAFEHLEKGNIMFYQEDLEQCGLDVTEAGV
;
A
#
# COMPACT_ATOMS: atom_id res chain seq x y z
N MET A 1 -17.22 8.30 8.15
CA MET A 1 -15.75 8.17 8.04
C MET A 1 -15.12 9.42 7.43
N CYS A 2 -15.67 9.98 6.33
CA CYS A 2 -15.13 11.17 5.66
C CYS A 2 -15.18 12.51 6.44
N HIS A 3 -15.60 12.50 7.71
CA HIS A 3 -15.50 13.69 8.57
C HIS A 3 -14.08 13.97 9.05
N ILE A 4 -13.18 12.97 8.98
CA ILE A 4 -11.77 13.13 9.27
C ILE A 4 -11.04 13.22 7.91
N PRO A 5 -10.22 14.27 7.67
CA PRO A 5 -9.61 14.52 6.36
C PRO A 5 -8.83 13.35 5.77
N VAL A 6 -8.04 12.63 6.58
CA VAL A 6 -7.26 11.48 6.11
C VAL A 6 -8.15 10.36 5.57
N PHE A 7 -9.26 10.06 6.24
CA PHE A 7 -10.21 9.05 5.77
C PHE A 7 -10.93 9.50 4.51
N CYS A 8 -11.25 10.79 4.38
CA CYS A 8 -11.84 11.32 3.16
C CYS A 8 -10.91 11.10 1.95
N TRP A 9 -9.61 11.38 2.10
CA TRP A 9 -8.63 11.18 1.04
C TRP A 9 -8.40 9.70 0.69
N ILE A 10 -8.30 8.83 1.71
CA ILE A 10 -8.18 7.37 1.51
C ILE A 10 -9.40 6.85 0.76
N THR A 11 -10.61 7.20 1.22
CA THR A 11 -11.86 6.77 0.56
C THR A 11 -11.95 7.30 -0.86
N ALA A 12 -11.60 8.55 -1.13
CA ALA A 12 -11.58 9.10 -2.48
C ALA A 12 -10.62 8.34 -3.40
N THR A 13 -9.41 8.02 -2.92
CA THR A 13 -8.41 7.25 -3.67
C THR A 13 -8.91 5.85 -4.02
N VAL A 14 -9.52 5.15 -3.06
CA VAL A 14 -10.08 3.81 -3.29
C VAL A 14 -11.25 3.86 -4.26
N LEU A 15 -12.18 4.81 -4.08
CA LEU A 15 -13.32 4.98 -4.97
C LEU A 15 -12.90 5.31 -6.40
N GLU A 16 -11.92 6.19 -6.58
CA GLU A 16 -11.36 6.52 -7.90
C GLU A 16 -10.85 5.25 -8.61
N HIS A 17 -10.10 4.39 -7.92
CA HIS A 17 -9.60 3.14 -8.50
C HIS A 17 -10.73 2.18 -8.88
N MET A 18 -11.75 2.01 -8.03
CA MET A 18 -12.87 1.11 -8.29
C MET A 18 -13.78 1.59 -9.44
N LEU A 19 -13.88 2.91 -9.65
CA LEU A 19 -14.67 3.48 -10.75
C LEU A 19 -13.94 3.41 -12.10
N THR A 20 -12.60 3.43 -12.08
CA THR A 20 -11.76 3.46 -13.29
C THR A 20 -11.30 2.09 -13.76
N THR A 21 -11.40 1.06 -12.90
CA THR A 21 -11.07 -0.33 -13.24
C THR A 21 -12.33 -1.18 -13.37
N GLU A 22 -12.28 -2.29 -14.11
CA GLU A 22 -13.42 -3.22 -14.25
C GLU A 22 -13.80 -3.94 -12.93
N GLN A 23 -13.11 -3.65 -11.82
CA GLN A 23 -13.48 -4.08 -10.47
C GLN A 23 -14.72 -3.33 -9.96
N ARG A 24 -15.89 -3.62 -10.55
CA ARG A 24 -17.21 -3.33 -9.93
C ARG A 24 -17.49 -4.29 -8.77
N GLY A 25 -16.55 -4.40 -7.83
CA GLY A 25 -16.73 -5.13 -6.58
C GLY A 25 -17.62 -4.39 -5.59
N GLU A 26 -17.94 -5.04 -4.46
CA GLU A 26 -18.63 -4.36 -3.36
C GLU A 26 -17.73 -3.27 -2.75
N LEU A 27 -18.33 -2.13 -2.39
CA LEU A 27 -17.63 -1.06 -1.70
C LEU A 27 -17.08 -1.55 -0.34
N PRO A 28 -15.91 -1.05 0.10
CA PRO A 28 -15.38 -1.37 1.43
C PRO A 28 -16.39 -1.06 2.53
N LYS A 29 -16.72 -2.06 3.36
CA LYS A 29 -17.72 -1.92 4.44
C LYS A 29 -17.07 -1.63 5.79
N THR A 30 -15.84 -2.08 5.98
CA THR A 30 -15.06 -1.87 7.21
C THR A 30 -13.81 -1.03 6.96
N LEU A 31 -13.22 -0.52 8.04
CA LEU A 31 -11.91 0.15 7.96
C LEU A 31 -10.83 -0.81 7.43
N THR A 32 -10.86 -2.07 7.87
CA THR A 32 -9.92 -3.09 7.39
C THR A 32 -10.06 -3.31 5.89
N ASP A 33 -11.28 -3.38 5.36
CA ASP A 33 -11.51 -3.48 3.91
C ASP A 33 -10.96 -2.25 3.20
N LEU A 34 -11.25 -1.06 3.73
CA LEU A 34 -10.82 0.19 3.14
C LEU A 34 -9.29 0.27 3.07
N TYR A 35 -8.58 -0.04 4.15
CA TYR A 35 -7.12 -0.05 4.20
C TYR A 35 -6.52 -1.16 3.34
N SER A 36 -7.15 -2.33 3.26
CA SER A 36 -6.73 -3.42 2.37
C SER A 36 -6.81 -3.00 0.89
N HIS A 37 -7.93 -2.38 0.51
CA HIS A 37 -8.11 -1.82 -0.83
C HIS A 37 -7.12 -0.69 -1.11
N PHE A 38 -6.93 0.21 -0.16
CA PHE A 38 -5.97 1.30 -0.30
C PHE A 38 -4.55 0.79 -0.52
N LEU A 39 -4.13 -0.23 0.24
CA LEU A 39 -2.82 -0.87 0.08
C LEU A 39 -2.65 -1.42 -1.33
N LEU A 40 -3.65 -2.15 -1.84
CA LEU A 40 -3.65 -2.67 -3.21
C LEU A 40 -3.49 -1.56 -4.26
N VAL A 41 -4.22 -0.45 -4.10
CA VAL A 41 -4.13 0.71 -5.00
C VAL A 41 -2.72 1.30 -5.00
N GLN A 42 -2.11 1.47 -3.83
CA GLN A 42 -0.77 2.05 -3.73
C GLN A 42 0.30 1.13 -4.32
N THR A 43 0.24 -0.18 -4.05
CA THR A 43 1.20 -1.13 -4.62
C THR A 43 1.14 -1.14 -6.16
N LYS A 44 -0.07 -1.07 -6.74
CA LYS A 44 -0.23 -0.96 -8.21
C LYS A 44 0.32 0.36 -8.76
N ARG A 45 0.03 1.49 -8.11
CA ARG A 45 0.53 2.81 -8.54
C ARG A 45 2.05 2.87 -8.50
N LYS A 46 2.66 2.31 -7.45
CA LYS A 46 4.10 2.19 -7.32
C LYS A 46 4.70 1.39 -8.49
N LYS A 47 4.15 0.22 -8.80
CA LYS A 47 4.62 -0.58 -9.94
C LYS A 47 4.60 0.20 -11.25
N ASN A 48 3.49 0.88 -11.56
CA ASN A 48 3.37 1.69 -12.77
C ASN A 48 4.37 2.86 -12.86
N LYS A 49 4.87 3.35 -11.71
CA LYS A 49 5.81 4.48 -11.66
C LYS A 49 7.26 4.04 -11.93
N TYR A 50 7.62 2.79 -11.62
CA TYR A 50 9.00 2.30 -11.68
C TYR A 50 9.24 1.21 -12.74
N ASP A 51 8.20 0.47 -13.16
CA ASP A 51 8.27 -0.46 -14.30
C ASP A 51 7.81 0.25 -15.59
N GLU A 52 8.77 0.65 -16.44
CA GLU A 52 8.49 1.14 -17.79
C GLU A 52 8.01 0.00 -18.72
N GLY A 53 6.69 -0.26 -18.75
CA GLY A 53 6.07 -0.58 -20.05
C GLY A 53 5.54 -2.00 -20.34
N HIS A 54 4.98 -2.73 -19.37
CA HIS A 54 4.08 -3.84 -19.73
C HIS A 54 2.79 -3.83 -18.93
N GLU A 55 1.71 -3.39 -19.58
CA GLU A 55 0.36 -3.76 -19.21
C GLU A 55 0.18 -5.26 -19.43
N THR A 56 0.51 -6.06 -18.41
CA THR A 56 0.04 -7.44 -18.32
C THR A 56 -0.89 -7.55 -17.12
N SER A 57 -2.18 -7.71 -17.41
CA SER A 57 -3.17 -8.19 -16.44
C SER A 57 -2.78 -9.59 -15.94
N PRO A 58 -3.14 -10.03 -14.72
CA PRO A 58 -4.20 -9.51 -13.86
C PRO A 58 -3.70 -8.69 -12.68
N GLN A 59 -4.69 -8.05 -12.05
CA GLN A 59 -4.68 -7.07 -10.96
C GLN A 59 -4.10 -7.58 -9.61
N GLU A 60 -3.22 -8.58 -9.64
CA GLU A 60 -2.81 -9.36 -8.48
C GLU A 60 -1.41 -8.95 -7.98
N LEU A 61 -1.26 -8.92 -6.66
CA LEU A 61 0.02 -8.70 -5.99
C LEU A 61 0.98 -9.85 -6.33
N THR A 62 2.18 -9.52 -6.78
CA THR A 62 3.23 -10.50 -7.00
C THR A 62 3.76 -11.05 -5.67
N GLU A 63 4.47 -12.18 -5.68
CA GLU A 63 5.13 -12.69 -4.48
C GLU A 63 6.20 -11.70 -3.96
N ALA A 64 6.86 -10.96 -4.84
CA ALA A 64 7.79 -9.89 -4.46
C ALA A 64 7.05 -8.74 -3.74
N ASP A 65 5.89 -8.32 -4.24
CA ASP A 65 5.06 -7.30 -3.57
C ASP A 65 4.66 -7.75 -2.16
N ARG A 66 4.29 -9.03 -2.01
CA ARG A 66 3.94 -9.62 -0.71
C ARG A 66 5.13 -9.64 0.24
N GLU A 67 6.32 -10.01 -0.25
CA GLU A 67 7.54 -10.00 0.55
C GLU A 67 7.88 -8.61 1.07
N VAL A 68 7.81 -7.58 0.20
CA VAL A 68 8.05 -6.18 0.58
C VAL A 68 7.03 -5.73 1.63
N LEU A 69 5.74 -6.01 1.42
CA LEU A 69 4.68 -5.66 2.38
C LEU A 69 4.87 -6.34 3.74
N LEU A 70 5.32 -7.60 3.76
CA LEU A 70 5.61 -8.33 5.00
C LEU A 70 6.81 -7.74 5.74
N LYS A 71 7.88 -7.37 5.03
CA LYS A 71 9.05 -6.70 5.63
C LYS A 71 8.66 -5.34 6.22
N LEU A 72 7.91 -4.54 5.48
CA LEU A 72 7.39 -3.24 5.95
C LEU A 72 6.48 -3.41 7.18
N GLY A 73 5.56 -4.38 7.14
CA GLY A 73 4.67 -4.66 8.26
C GLY A 73 5.42 -5.11 9.52
N ARG A 74 6.43 -5.96 9.37
CA ARG A 74 7.32 -6.36 10.47
C ARG A 74 8.05 -5.15 11.05
N LEU A 75 8.69 -4.36 10.21
CA LEU A 75 9.46 -3.19 10.64
C LEU A 75 8.58 -2.19 11.42
N ALA A 76 7.38 -1.91 10.90
CA ALA A 76 6.40 -1.03 11.53
C ALA A 76 5.94 -1.58 12.89
N PHE A 77 5.68 -2.89 12.98
CA PHE A 77 5.29 -3.53 14.23
C PHE A 77 6.38 -3.44 15.30
N GLU A 78 7.62 -3.79 14.96
CA GLU A 78 8.77 -3.75 15.88
C GLU A 78 9.07 -2.33 16.38
N HIS A 79 8.88 -1.32 15.52
CA HIS A 79 9.02 0.09 15.91
C HIS A 79 7.87 0.55 16.81
N LEU A 80 6.64 0.13 16.51
CA LEU A 80 5.47 0.46 17.31
C LEU A 80 5.58 -0.11 18.73
N GLU A 81 6.10 -1.35 18.89
CA GLU A 81 6.35 -1.95 20.21
C GLU A 81 7.36 -1.14 21.06
N LYS A 82 8.31 -0.46 20.39
CA LYS A 82 9.30 0.42 21.03
C LYS A 82 8.81 1.85 21.23
N GLY A 83 7.60 2.19 20.74
CA GLY A 83 7.07 3.55 20.74
C GLY A 83 7.71 4.48 19.71
N ASN A 84 8.45 3.93 18.73
CA ASN A 84 9.09 4.68 17.67
C ASN A 84 8.14 4.82 16.47
N ILE A 85 8.00 6.03 15.96
CA ILE A 85 7.15 6.35 14.79
C ILE A 85 7.96 6.84 13.58
N MET A 86 9.26 7.05 13.76
CA MET A 86 10.19 7.51 12.72
C MET A 86 11.02 6.33 12.23
N PHE A 87 11.28 6.29 10.93
CA PHE A 87 12.10 5.29 10.26
C PHE A 87 13.22 6.00 9.50
N TYR A 88 14.43 5.47 9.57
CA TYR A 88 15.59 5.94 8.84
C TYR A 88 15.99 4.91 7.77
N GLN A 89 16.90 5.29 6.89
CA GLN A 89 17.38 4.42 5.82
C GLN A 89 18.02 3.14 6.38
N GLU A 90 18.73 3.26 7.50
CA GLU A 90 19.38 2.13 8.17
C GLU A 90 18.37 1.09 8.66
N ASP A 91 17.16 1.51 9.05
CA ASP A 91 16.09 0.61 9.49
C ASP A 91 15.54 -0.23 8.31
N LEU A 92 15.48 0.39 7.12
CA LEU A 92 15.06 -0.28 5.89
C LEU A 92 16.13 -1.27 5.42
N GLU A 93 17.39 -0.85 5.41
CA GLU A 93 18.53 -1.70 5.03
C GLU A 93 18.66 -2.94 5.93
N GLN A 94 18.44 -2.79 7.24
CA GLN A 94 18.43 -3.92 8.18
C GLN A 94 17.30 -4.92 7.89
N CYS A 95 16.19 -4.46 7.33
CA CYS A 95 15.09 -5.31 6.90
C CYS A 95 15.27 -5.87 5.47
N GLY A 96 16.38 -5.54 4.80
CA GLY A 96 16.62 -5.91 3.41
C GLY A 96 15.65 -5.25 2.45
N LEU A 97 15.32 -3.97 2.69
CA LEU A 97 14.53 -3.10 1.82
C LEU A 97 15.38 -1.93 1.34
N ASP A 98 15.27 -1.62 0.05
CA ASP A 98 15.78 -0.37 -0.50
C ASP A 98 14.80 0.80 -0.26
N VAL A 99 15.31 2.03 -0.22
CA VAL A 99 14.48 3.24 -0.04
C VAL A 99 13.42 3.37 -1.13
N THR A 100 13.73 2.94 -2.36
CA THR A 100 12.76 2.93 -3.47
C THR A 100 11.64 1.91 -3.24
N GLU A 101 11.90 0.81 -2.53
CA GLU A 101 10.93 -0.22 -2.14
C GLU A 101 10.04 0.21 -0.96
N ALA A 102 10.49 1.15 -0.13
CA ALA A 102 9.70 1.73 0.96
C ALA A 102 8.83 2.94 0.57
N GLY A 103 9.11 3.57 -0.57
CA GLY A 103 8.33 4.73 -1.04
C GLY A 103 6.88 4.40 -1.41
N VAL A 104 5.95 5.29 -1.06
CA VAL A 104 4.52 5.24 -1.41
C VAL A 104 4.19 6.29 -2.46
#